data_AF-A0A939Q0H9-F1
#
_entry.id   AF-A0A939Q0H9-F1
#
_cell.length_a   1.000
_cell.length_b   1.000
_cell.length_c   1.000
_cell.angle_alpha   90.00
_cell.angle_beta   90.00
_cell.angle_gamma   90.00
#
_symmetry.space_group_name_H-M   'P 1'
#
loop_
_entity.id
_entity.type
_entity.pdbx_description
1 polymer ?
#
loop_
_entity_poly.entity_id
_entity_poly.type
_entity_poly.pdbx_seq_one_letter_code
_entity_poly.pdbx_strand_id
1 'polypeptide(L)'
;MSCVDDGLLQMYVEGVLDAAEEELLRAHLARCLGCRGRVARYKALMWDLEHLPEPELPPELDQLHEALLRAWEEEQRGARQARRPARSLIPAWAGYSIGWARYAAPLDLVGDLLSRAGRRVLASPLAIARRVRGRR
;
A
#
# COMPACT_ATOMS: atom_id res chain seq x y z
N MET A 1 -39.37 -23.39 -33.45
CA MET A 1 -38.67 -22.89 -32.24
C MET A 1 -37.28 -22.46 -32.68
N SER A 2 -36.96 -21.17 -32.57
CA SER A 2 -35.62 -20.65 -32.88
C SER A 2 -34.60 -21.27 -31.92
N CYS A 3 -33.35 -21.41 -32.39
CA CYS A 3 -32.25 -21.80 -31.52
C CYS A 3 -31.93 -20.68 -30.53
N VAL A 4 -31.35 -21.06 -29.40
CA VAL A 4 -30.90 -20.13 -28.36
C VAL A 4 -29.56 -19.52 -28.78
N ASP A 5 -29.28 -18.32 -28.27
CA ASP A 5 -28.00 -17.62 -28.44
C ASP A 5 -26.80 -18.42 -27.90
N ASP A 6 -25.64 -18.26 -28.53
CA ASP A 6 -24.41 -18.98 -28.14
C ASP A 6 -23.86 -18.52 -26.79
N GLY A 7 -24.01 -17.24 -26.43
CA GLY A 7 -23.57 -16.72 -25.14
C GLY A 7 -24.30 -17.40 -23.97
N LEU A 8 -25.61 -17.64 -24.11
CA LEU A 8 -26.38 -18.37 -23.08
C LEU A 8 -25.93 -19.82 -22.93
N LEU A 9 -25.54 -20.48 -24.03
CA LEU A 9 -25.01 -21.84 -24.00
C LEU A 9 -23.62 -21.91 -23.33
N GLN A 10 -22.79 -20.89 -23.53
CA GLN A 10 -21.50 -20.78 -22.86
C GLN A 10 -21.70 -20.56 -21.35
N MET A 11 -22.53 -19.60 -20.95
CA MET A 11 -22.86 -19.33 -19.55
C MET A 11 -23.41 -20.58 -18.83
N TYR A 12 -24.20 -21.40 -19.54
CA TYR A 12 -24.68 -22.67 -19.04
C TYR A 12 -23.55 -23.67 -18.76
N VAL A 13 -22.56 -23.75 -19.65
CA VAL A 13 -21.41 -24.65 -19.47
C VAL A 13 -20.49 -24.17 -18.35
N GLU A 14 -20.33 -22.85 -18.21
CA GLU A 14 -19.56 -22.21 -17.15
C GLU A 14 -20.26 -22.24 -15.79
N GLY A 15 -21.56 -22.57 -15.74
CA GLY A 15 -22.34 -22.67 -14.50
C GLY A 15 -22.69 -21.31 -13.88
N VAL A 16 -22.77 -20.25 -14.69
CA VAL A 16 -23.02 -18.86 -14.23
C VAL A 16 -24.47 -18.41 -14.43
N LEU A 17 -25.33 -19.25 -15.01
CA LEU A 17 -26.77 -18.97 -15.15
C LEU A 17 -27.49 -19.06 -13.81
N ASP A 18 -28.57 -18.28 -13.67
CA ASP A 18 -29.47 -18.46 -12.55
C ASP A 18 -30.34 -19.73 -12.69
N ALA A 19 -30.97 -20.14 -11.59
CA ALA A 19 -31.74 -21.39 -11.56
C ALA A 19 -32.96 -21.39 -12.51
N ALA A 20 -33.55 -20.23 -12.79
CA ALA A 20 -34.72 -20.14 -13.67
C ALA A 20 -34.29 -20.21 -15.15
N GLU A 21 -33.23 -19.49 -15.51
CA GLU A 21 -32.62 -19.54 -16.84
C GLU A 21 -32.09 -20.95 -17.16
N GLU A 22 -31.46 -21.60 -16.19
CA GLU A 22 -30.93 -22.94 -16.36
C GLU A 22 -32.06 -23.96 -16.65
N GLU A 23 -33.17 -23.91 -15.92
CA GLU A 23 -34.29 -24.83 -16.11
C GLU A 23 -34.95 -24.63 -17.49
N LEU A 24 -35.15 -23.37 -17.90
CA LEU A 24 -35.67 -23.04 -19.24
C LEU A 24 -34.74 -23.57 -20.34
N LEU A 25 -33.43 -23.42 -20.15
CA LEU A 25 -32.45 -23.90 -21.11
C LEU A 25 -32.38 -25.43 -21.15
N ARG A 26 -32.46 -26.11 -20.00
CA ARG A 26 -32.55 -27.58 -19.93
C ARG A 26 -33.76 -28.11 -20.70
N ALA A 27 -34.92 -27.47 -20.55
CA ALA A 27 -36.12 -27.82 -21.31
C ALA A 27 -35.92 -27.64 -22.83
N HIS A 28 -35.19 -26.61 -23.25
CA HIS A 28 -34.81 -26.42 -24.66
C HIS A 28 -33.83 -27.51 -25.15
N LEU A 29 -32.79 -27.81 -24.37
CA LEU A 29 -31.78 -28.81 -24.71
C LEU A 29 -32.37 -30.21 -24.83
N ALA A 30 -33.40 -30.55 -24.05
CA ALA A 30 -34.13 -31.81 -24.19
C ALA A 30 -34.72 -32.01 -25.60
N ARG A 31 -35.06 -30.93 -26.30
CA ARG A 31 -35.76 -30.96 -27.60
C ARG A 31 -34.85 -30.61 -28.78
N CYS A 32 -33.83 -29.77 -28.59
CA CYS A 32 -32.96 -29.29 -29.66
C CYS A 32 -31.64 -30.06 -29.73
N LEU A 33 -31.42 -30.84 -30.81
CA LEU A 33 -30.15 -31.55 -31.05
C LEU A 33 -28.99 -30.60 -31.37
N GLY A 34 -29.25 -29.51 -32.09
CA GLY A 34 -28.21 -28.54 -32.48
C GLY A 34 -27.60 -27.82 -31.28
N CYS A 35 -28.44 -27.33 -30.37
CA CYS A 35 -27.98 -26.71 -29.12
C CYS A 35 -27.23 -27.69 -28.22
N ARG A 36 -27.67 -28.96 -28.15
CA ARG A 36 -26.93 -30.02 -27.44
C ARG A 36 -25.54 -30.24 -28.02
N GLY A 37 -25.40 -30.29 -29.35
CA GLY A 37 -24.10 -30.41 -30.01
C GLY A 37 -23.19 -29.21 -29.77
N ARG A 38 -23.73 -28.00 -29.65
CA ARG A 38 -22.96 -26.80 -29.27
C ARG A 38 -22.48 -26.88 -27.82
N VAL A 39 -23.35 -27.23 -26.87
CA VAL A 39 -22.98 -27.43 -25.46
C VAL A 39 -21.89 -28.50 -25.32
N ALA A 40 -21.99 -29.62 -26.04
CA ALA A 40 -20.97 -30.66 -26.02
C ALA A 40 -19.60 -30.15 -26.49
N ARG A 41 -19.57 -29.31 -27.54
CA ARG A 41 -18.33 -28.68 -28.03
C ARG A 41 -17.73 -27.71 -27.01
N TYR A 42 -18.55 -26.89 -26.38
CA TYR A 42 -18.07 -26.00 -25.31
C TYR A 42 -17.50 -26.79 -24.12
N LYS A 43 -18.16 -27.86 -23.70
CA LYS A 43 -17.65 -28.74 -22.63
C LYS A 43 -16.32 -29.39 -23.00
N ALA A 44 -16.17 -29.87 -24.24
CA ALA A 44 -14.92 -30.43 -24.72
C ALA A 44 -13.80 -29.37 -24.73
N LEU A 45 -14.08 -28.16 -25.20
CA LEU A 45 -13.12 -27.06 -25.16
C LEU A 45 -12.69 -26.71 -23.74
N MET A 46 -13.63 -26.60 -22.81
CA MET A 46 -13.31 -26.33 -21.40
C MET A 46 -12.45 -27.44 -20.80
N TRP A 47 -12.76 -28.70 -21.11
CA TRP A 47 -11.95 -29.83 -20.69
C TRP A 47 -10.52 -29.75 -21.22
N ASP A 48 -10.35 -29.46 -22.50
CA ASP A 48 -9.02 -29.33 -23.14
C ASP A 48 -8.20 -28.20 -22.51
N LEU A 49 -8.85 -27.09 -22.14
CA LEU A 49 -8.20 -25.96 -21.46
C LEU A 49 -7.81 -26.30 -20.02
N GLU A 50 -8.64 -27.05 -19.30
CA GLU A 50 -8.34 -27.50 -17.93
C GLU A 50 -7.21 -28.55 -17.87
N HIS A 51 -7.04 -29.32 -18.95
CA HIS A 51 -6.08 -30.42 -19.05
C HIS A 51 -4.97 -30.13 -20.05
N LEU A 52 -4.53 -28.87 -20.12
CA LEU A 52 -3.36 -28.50 -20.90
C LEU A 52 -2.13 -29.25 -20.37
N PRO A 53 -1.31 -29.84 -21.25
CA PRO A 53 -0.06 -30.44 -20.82
C PRO A 53 0.82 -29.35 -20.20
N GLU A 54 1.45 -29.68 -19.06
CA GLU A 54 2.39 -28.76 -18.44
C GLU A 54 3.55 -28.51 -19.41
N PRO A 55 3.84 -27.24 -19.77
CA PRO A 55 4.89 -26.95 -20.71
C PRO A 55 6.26 -27.32 -20.10
N GLU A 56 7.12 -27.97 -20.88
CA GLU A 56 8.51 -28.16 -20.49
C GLU A 56 9.18 -26.78 -20.40
N LEU A 57 9.59 -26.40 -19.18
CA LEU A 57 10.25 -25.13 -18.94
C LEU A 57 11.74 -25.23 -19.33
N PRO A 58 12.25 -24.30 -20.17
CA PRO A 58 13.68 -24.22 -20.46
C PRO A 58 14.54 -24.07 -19.18
N PRO A 59 15.70 -24.74 -19.09
CA PRO A 59 16.58 -24.66 -17.90
C PRO A 59 17.13 -23.25 -17.64
N GLU A 60 17.09 -22.36 -18.63
CA GLU A 60 17.45 -20.96 -18.49
C GLU A 60 16.49 -20.18 -17.56
N LEU A 61 15.25 -20.65 -17.40
CA LEU A 61 14.27 -20.04 -16.48
C LEU A 61 14.69 -20.18 -15.03
N ASP A 62 15.31 -21.30 -14.64
CA ASP A 62 15.82 -21.48 -13.28
C ASP A 62 16.94 -20.47 -13.00
N GLN A 63 17.81 -20.25 -13.98
CA GLN A 63 18.88 -19.26 -13.86
C GLN A 63 18.32 -17.83 -13.75
N LEU A 64 17.28 -17.53 -14.54
CA LEU A 64 16.58 -16.25 -14.48
C LEU A 64 15.88 -16.06 -13.14
N HIS A 65 15.21 -17.09 -12.62
CA HIS A 65 14.55 -17.06 -11.31
C HIS A 65 15.55 -16.72 -10.20
N GLU A 66 16.67 -17.42 -10.15
CA GLU A 66 17.74 -17.18 -9.18
C GLU A 66 18.40 -15.80 -9.34
N ALA A 67 18.52 -15.30 -10.56
CA ALA A 67 19.02 -13.95 -10.82
C ALA A 67 18.05 -12.88 -10.32
N LEU A 68 16.74 -13.06 -10.56
CA LEU A 68 15.69 -12.14 -10.11
C LEU A 68 15.59 -12.11 -8.58
N LEU A 69 15.64 -13.28 -7.92
CA LEU A 69 15.63 -13.35 -6.46
C LEU A 69 16.83 -12.64 -5.84
N ARG A 70 18.03 -12.84 -6.40
CA ARG A 70 19.24 -12.14 -5.93
C ARG A 70 19.15 -10.64 -6.12
N ALA A 71 18.72 -10.18 -7.29
CA ALA A 71 18.53 -8.76 -7.56
C ALA A 71 17.52 -8.12 -6.58
N TRP A 72 16.41 -8.81 -6.31
CA TRP A 72 15.40 -8.37 -5.35
C TRP A 72 15.96 -8.30 -3.92
N GLU A 73 16.74 -9.29 -3.49
CA GLU A 73 17.38 -9.28 -2.17
C GLU A 73 18.38 -8.14 -2.02
N GLU A 74 19.16 -7.85 -3.05
CA GLU A 74 20.13 -6.75 -3.04
C GLU A 74 19.42 -5.40 -2.91
N GLU A 75 18.33 -5.18 -3.66
CA GLU A 75 17.51 -3.99 -3.57
C GLU A 75 16.91 -3.84 -2.15
N GLN A 76 16.37 -4.92 -1.59
CA GLN A 76 15.82 -4.94 -0.23
C GLN A 76 16.90 -4.66 0.83
N ARG A 77 18.10 -5.22 0.67
CA ARG A 77 19.23 -4.95 1.58
C ARG A 77 19.67 -3.50 1.49
N GLY A 78 19.76 -2.94 0.28
CA GLY A 78 20.07 -1.53 0.05
C GLY A 78 19.04 -0.61 0.70
N ALA A 79 17.74 -0.86 0.50
CA ALA A 79 16.67 -0.12 1.13
C ALA A 79 16.70 -0.23 2.67
N ARG A 80 16.98 -1.41 3.21
CA ARG A 80 17.17 -1.61 4.66
C ARG A 80 18.40 -0.86 5.18
N GLN A 81 19.50 -0.84 4.44
CA GLN A 81 20.71 -0.11 4.81
C GLN A 81 20.51 1.40 4.76
N ALA A 82 19.81 1.91 3.75
CA ALA A 82 19.44 3.33 3.66
C ALA A 82 18.51 3.76 4.80
N ARG A 83 17.65 2.85 5.28
CA ARG A 83 16.80 3.05 6.46
C ARG A 83 17.50 2.78 7.78
N ARG A 84 18.71 2.19 7.80
CA ARG A 84 19.45 2.03 9.05
C ARG A 84 19.76 3.44 9.53
N PRO A 85 19.33 3.81 10.75
CA PRO A 85 19.76 5.08 11.30
C PRO A 85 21.28 5.03 11.31
N ALA A 86 21.93 5.98 10.64
CA ALA A 86 23.35 6.21 10.86
C ALA A 86 23.50 6.23 12.37
N ARG A 87 24.30 5.30 12.93
CA ARG A 87 24.62 5.31 14.36
C ARG A 87 25.27 6.66 14.58
N SER A 88 24.45 7.63 14.94
CA SER A 88 24.87 8.98 15.14
C SER A 88 25.87 8.84 16.26
N LEU A 89 27.13 9.19 15.97
CA LEU A 89 28.16 9.41 16.97
C LEU A 89 27.71 10.62 17.79
N ILE A 90 26.57 10.50 18.47
CA ILE A 90 26.09 11.42 19.47
C ILE A 90 26.94 11.04 20.66
N PRO A 91 27.98 11.83 20.98
CA PRO A 91 28.74 11.59 22.19
C PRO A 91 27.77 11.58 23.37
N ALA A 92 28.05 10.79 24.41
CA ALA A 92 27.12 10.55 25.52
C ALA A 92 26.57 11.84 26.15
N TRP A 93 27.31 12.95 26.10
CA TRP A 93 26.87 14.26 26.59
C TRP A 93 25.72 14.89 25.76
N ALA A 94 25.62 14.58 24.46
CA ALA A 94 24.59 15.10 23.57
C ALA A 94 23.29 14.26 23.56
N GLY A 95 23.29 13.07 24.17
CA GLY A 95 22.05 12.31 24.42
C GLY A 95 21.18 12.95 25.52
N TYR A 96 21.81 13.68 26.47
CA TYR A 96 21.12 14.30 27.60
C TYR A 96 20.26 15.51 27.18
N SER A 97 20.61 16.22 26.10
CA SER A 97 19.84 17.38 25.60
C SER A 97 18.57 16.99 24.83
N ILE A 98 18.58 15.86 24.11
CA ILE A 98 17.39 15.38 23.36
C ILE A 98 16.31 14.85 24.33
N GLY A 99 16.72 14.29 25.46
CA GLY A 99 15.81 13.85 26.53
C GLY A 99 15.00 15.00 27.14
N TRP A 100 15.63 16.18 27.35
CA TRP A 100 14.91 17.35 27.85
C TRP A 100 13.94 17.89 26.79
N ALA A 101 14.26 17.87 25.49
CA ALA A 101 13.41 18.47 24.46
C ALA A 101 11.96 17.92 24.43
N ARG A 102 11.73 16.69 24.92
CA ARG A 102 10.38 16.10 25.07
C ARG A 102 9.62 16.61 26.31
N TYR A 103 10.31 17.19 27.28
CA TYR A 103 9.78 17.74 28.53
C TYR A 103 9.92 19.26 28.66
N ALA A 104 10.68 19.92 27.78
CA ALA A 104 10.65 21.38 27.68
C ALA A 104 9.30 21.80 27.12
N ALA A 105 8.52 22.45 27.96
CA ALA A 105 7.35 23.21 27.54
C ALA A 105 7.70 24.11 26.33
N PRO A 106 6.79 24.29 25.37
CA PRO A 106 7.03 25.11 24.19
C PRO A 106 7.47 26.52 24.63
N LEU A 107 8.61 26.97 24.10
CA LEU A 107 9.24 28.27 24.40
C LEU A 107 8.30 29.46 24.13
N ASP A 108 7.23 29.25 23.37
CA ASP A 108 6.16 30.22 23.12
C ASP A 108 5.51 30.72 24.42
N LEU A 109 5.36 29.86 25.43
CA LEU A 109 4.74 30.22 26.71
C LEU A 109 5.67 31.11 27.57
N VAL A 110 6.98 30.93 27.45
CA VAL A 110 8.00 31.74 28.16
C VAL A 110 8.14 33.11 27.49
N GLY A 111 8.10 33.16 26.16
CA GLY A 111 8.14 34.40 25.38
C GLY A 111 6.95 35.33 25.67
N ASP A 112 5.75 34.77 25.82
CA ASP A 112 4.54 35.56 26.08
C ASP A 112 4.47 36.12 27.51
N LEU A 113 5.05 35.41 28.48
CA LEU A 113 5.20 35.90 29.85
C LEU A 113 6.23 37.03 29.96
N LEU A 114 7.38 36.91 29.28
CA LEU A 114 8.42 37.95 29.25
C LEU A 114 7.93 39.21 28.52
N SER A 115 7.18 39.06 27.43
CA SER A 115 6.65 40.20 26.67
C SER A 115 5.58 40.98 27.46
N ARG A 116 4.74 40.28 28.23
CA ARG A 116 3.75 40.90 29.14
C ARG A 116 4.40 41.58 30.34
N ALA A 117 5.44 40.99 30.91
CA ALA A 117 6.20 41.59 32.01
C ALA A 117 6.96 42.85 31.54
N GLY A 118 7.64 42.78 30.39
CA GLY A 118 8.36 43.91 29.79
C GLY A 118 7.45 45.08 29.43
N ARG A 119 6.25 44.82 28.89
CA ARG A 119 5.26 45.87 28.60
C ARG A 119 4.72 46.54 29.86
N ARG A 120 4.54 45.82 30.98
CA ARG A 120 4.09 46.42 32.25
C ARG A 120 5.17 47.30 32.88
N VAL A 121 6.44 46.93 32.76
CA VAL A 121 7.56 47.73 33.28
C VAL A 121 7.72 49.02 32.47
N LEU A 122 7.58 48.95 31.14
CA LEU A 122 7.67 50.12 30.25
C LEU A 122 6.43 51.03 30.30
N ALA A 123 5.27 50.52 30.70
CA ALA A 123 4.02 51.29 30.79
C ALA A 123 3.80 51.97 32.15
N SER A 124 4.70 51.78 33.13
CA SER A 124 4.60 52.48 34.41
C SER A 124 5.29 53.85 34.33
N PRO A 125 4.62 54.97 34.65
CA PRO A 125 5.21 56.31 34.53
C PRO A 125 6.14 56.68 35.71
N LEU A 126 6.55 55.72 36.54
CA LEU A 126 7.36 55.97 37.74
C LEU A 126 8.68 55.19 37.73
N ALA A 127 9.72 55.92 37.32
CA ALA A 127 11.11 55.85 37.78
C ALA A 127 11.90 54.53 37.60
N ILE A 128 12.84 54.55 36.66
CA ILE A 128 14.23 54.23 37.01
C ILE A 128 15.12 55.41 36.60
N ALA A 129 15.28 56.31 37.56
CA ALA A 129 16.38 57.25 37.60
C ALA A 129 17.65 56.55 38.11
N ARG A 130 18.80 57.00 37.59
CA ARG A 130 20.19 56.75 38.03
C ARG A 130 20.77 55.35 37.71
N ARG A 131 22.05 55.23 37.34
CA ARG A 131 23.18 55.98 37.91
C ARG A 131 24.39 56.05 36.97
N VAL A 132 24.80 57.27 36.68
CA VAL A 132 26.14 57.69 36.24
C VAL A 132 27.22 57.08 37.13
N ARG A 133 28.27 56.48 36.54
CA ARG A 133 29.68 56.73 36.90
C ARG A 133 30.65 56.19 35.85
N GLY A 134 31.40 57.10 35.22
CA GLY A 134 32.62 56.77 34.50
C GLY A 134 33.83 56.69 35.44
N ARG A 135 34.90 56.03 34.97
CA ARG A 135 36.30 56.47 35.08
C ARG A 135 37.21 55.53 34.27
N ARG A 136 37.79 56.06 33.20
CA ARG A 136 39.23 55.89 32.96
C ARG A 136 39.96 56.88 33.87
#